data_AF-X1N331-F1
#
_entry.id   AF-X1N331-F1
#
_cell.length_a   1.000
_cell.length_b   1.000
_cell.length_c   1.000
_cell.angle_alpha   90.00
_cell.angle_beta   90.00
_cell.angle_gamma   90.00
#
_symmetry.space_group_name_H-M   'P 1'
#
loop_
_entity.id
_entity.type
_entity.pdbx_description
1 polymer ?
#
loop_
_entity_poly.entity_id
_entity_poly.type
_entity_poly.pdbx_seq_one_letter_code
_entity_poly.pdbx_strand_id
1 'polypeptide(L)'
;MSITGTVPVKVPEKLSELELDAGGKRIDNLGLGDTPDDAMRRSEKTGDYGVYGLTQTGLAADRPAPGIVDRFYFSTDTLVVERDTGVAWVEVVRGEMAIRLAQLAERAHGSLTDITPDQHHVKYTDAEAQAQAAALIIIHAAVAAAHHAANNAANCKALAAVDLKTWLAAVGANLERTSRAEA
;
A
#
# COMPACT_ATOMS: atom_id res chain seq x y z
N MET A 1 -28.05 48.78 -11.35
CA MET A 1 -29.25 48.78 -12.21
C MET A 1 -29.96 47.45 -11.97
N SER A 2 -31.03 47.44 -11.17
CA SER A 2 -31.75 46.22 -10.78
C SER A 2 -32.97 46.09 -11.68
N ILE A 3 -33.04 45.06 -12.52
CA ILE A 3 -34.21 44.77 -13.36
C ILE A 3 -35.11 43.83 -12.56
N THR A 4 -35.98 44.41 -11.75
CA THR A 4 -37.03 43.68 -11.04
C THR A 4 -38.23 43.53 -12.00
N GLY A 5 -38.15 42.57 -12.92
CA GLY A 5 -39.23 42.22 -13.82
C GLY A 5 -39.97 40.99 -13.32
N THR A 6 -41.12 41.17 -12.68
CA THR A 6 -42.02 40.07 -12.33
C THR A 6 -42.69 39.57 -13.61
N VAL A 7 -42.33 38.39 -14.08
CA VAL A 7 -43.00 37.74 -15.23
C VAL A 7 -44.36 37.24 -14.73
N PRO A 8 -45.49 37.68 -15.32
CA PRO A 8 -46.80 37.17 -14.94
C PRO A 8 -46.92 35.70 -15.38
N VAL A 9 -46.85 34.76 -14.43
CA VAL A 9 -47.16 33.35 -14.68
C VAL A 9 -48.68 33.21 -14.72
N LYS A 10 -49.27 33.33 -15.91
CA LYS A 10 -50.68 33.00 -16.09
C LYS A 10 -50.81 31.48 -16.01
N VAL A 11 -51.41 30.98 -14.93
CA VAL A 11 -51.70 29.56 -14.77
C VAL A 11 -52.79 29.19 -15.80
N PRO A 12 -52.56 28.23 -16.69
CA PRO A 12 -53.55 27.83 -17.68
C PRO A 12 -54.78 27.21 -17.01
N GLU A 13 -55.97 27.65 -17.43
CA GLU A 13 -57.25 27.25 -16.82
C GLU A 13 -57.76 25.89 -17.35
N LYS A 14 -57.10 25.32 -18.37
CA LYS A 14 -57.43 24.02 -18.95
C LYS A 14 -56.19 23.16 -19.13
N LEU A 15 -56.27 21.89 -18.73
CA LEU A 15 -55.19 20.90 -18.89
C LEU A 15 -54.75 20.74 -20.36
N SER A 16 -55.61 21.05 -21.33
CA SER A 16 -55.28 21.04 -22.76
C SER A 16 -54.25 22.09 -23.18
N GLU A 17 -53.97 23.08 -22.32
CA GLU A 17 -52.95 24.10 -22.55
C GLU A 17 -51.61 23.74 -21.90
N LEU A 18 -51.56 22.67 -21.08
CA LEU A 18 -50.35 22.21 -20.38
C LEU A 18 -49.46 21.31 -21.25
N GLU A 19 -49.93 20.90 -22.42
CA GLU A 19 -49.25 19.96 -23.33
C GLU A 19 -48.46 20.67 -24.44
N LEU A 20 -48.35 21.99 -24.36
CA LEU A 20 -47.57 22.79 -25.31
C LEU A 20 -46.19 23.10 -24.72
N ASP A 21 -45.13 22.90 -25.48
CA ASP A 21 -43.79 23.35 -25.11
C ASP A 21 -43.74 24.89 -25.01
N ALA A 22 -42.61 25.44 -24.55
CA ALA A 22 -42.40 26.89 -24.45
C ALA A 22 -42.52 27.65 -25.79
N GLY A 23 -42.61 26.93 -26.93
CA GLY A 23 -42.85 27.46 -28.26
C GLY A 23 -44.29 27.26 -28.79
N GLY A 24 -45.22 26.73 -27.98
CA GLY A 24 -46.61 26.53 -28.37
C GLY A 24 -46.86 25.28 -29.22
N LYS A 25 -45.94 24.31 -29.26
CA LYS A 25 -46.12 23.05 -29.99
C LYS A 25 -46.56 21.92 -29.07
N ARG A 26 -47.54 21.14 -29.54
CA ARG A 26 -48.08 19.96 -28.87
C ARG A 26 -47.02 18.87 -28.70
N ILE A 27 -46.76 18.46 -27.46
CA ILE A 27 -45.88 17.33 -27.14
C ILE A 27 -46.71 16.04 -27.32
N ASP A 28 -46.94 15.65 -28.56
CA ASP A 28 -47.79 14.47 -28.88
C ASP A 28 -47.07 13.14 -28.62
N ASN A 29 -45.85 13.14 -28.07
CA ASN A 29 -45.05 11.91 -27.96
C ASN A 29 -44.14 11.91 -26.72
N LEU A 30 -44.70 11.59 -25.56
CA LEU A 30 -43.92 11.19 -24.37
C LEU A 30 -43.41 9.74 -24.51
N GLY A 31 -42.69 9.45 -25.59
CA GLY A 31 -41.73 8.36 -25.65
C GLY A 31 -42.24 6.98 -26.06
N LEU A 32 -42.99 6.83 -27.16
CA LEU A 32 -43.31 5.48 -27.68
C LEU A 32 -43.24 5.29 -29.21
N GLY A 33 -42.68 6.22 -29.97
CA GLY A 33 -42.44 5.98 -31.39
C GLY A 33 -41.33 6.86 -31.94
N ASP A 34 -40.34 6.25 -32.59
CA ASP A 34 -39.21 6.90 -33.23
C ASP A 34 -39.70 7.91 -34.27
N THR A 35 -39.90 9.17 -33.87
CA THR A 35 -40.04 10.25 -34.83
C THR A 35 -38.66 10.59 -35.40
N PRO A 36 -38.58 11.16 -36.61
CA PRO A 36 -37.31 11.65 -37.15
C PRO A 36 -36.59 12.64 -36.21
N ASP A 37 -37.35 13.35 -35.36
CA ASP A 37 -36.81 14.25 -34.35
C ASP A 37 -36.19 13.50 -33.14
N ASP A 38 -36.64 12.30 -32.82
CA ASP A 38 -36.00 11.43 -31.81
C ASP A 38 -34.65 10.87 -32.29
N ALA A 39 -34.45 10.77 -33.62
CA ALA A 39 -33.14 10.47 -34.19
C ALA A 39 -32.15 11.63 -33.99
N MET A 40 -32.62 12.88 -34.00
CA MET A 40 -31.80 14.06 -33.68
C MET A 40 -31.50 14.17 -32.18
N ARG A 41 -32.43 13.73 -31.30
CA ARG A 41 -32.18 13.72 -29.85
C ARG A 41 -31.17 12.66 -29.40
N ARG A 42 -31.00 11.56 -30.15
CA ARG A 42 -29.99 10.52 -29.84
C ARG A 42 -28.60 10.82 -30.39
N SER A 43 -28.42 11.80 -31.28
CA SER A 43 -27.12 12.09 -31.90
C SER A 43 -26.41 13.33 -31.36
N GLU A 44 -27.07 14.18 -30.57
CA GLU A 44 -26.43 15.37 -30.01
C GLU A 44 -25.70 15.08 -28.69
N LYS A 45 -24.60 14.31 -28.79
CA LYS A 45 -23.50 14.40 -27.82
C LYS A 45 -22.59 15.54 -28.27
N THR A 46 -23.02 16.77 -28.00
CA THR A 46 -22.27 17.99 -28.28
C THR A 46 -21.10 18.10 -27.30
N GLY A 47 -19.92 17.75 -27.78
CA GLY A 47 -18.66 17.91 -27.07
C GLY A 47 -17.57 17.22 -27.89
N ASP A 48 -16.46 17.91 -28.12
CA ASP A 48 -15.27 17.54 -28.89
C ASP A 48 -14.51 16.28 -28.37
N TYR A 49 -15.24 15.29 -27.85
CA TYR A 49 -14.76 13.92 -27.80
C TYR A 49 -15.26 13.26 -29.08
N GLY A 50 -14.40 13.19 -30.10
CA GLY A 50 -14.65 12.31 -31.24
C GLY A 50 -15.07 10.96 -30.68
N VAL A 51 -16.32 10.56 -30.91
CA VAL A 51 -16.81 9.24 -30.49
C VAL A 51 -16.13 8.24 -31.43
N TYR A 52 -14.90 7.88 -31.09
CA TYR A 52 -14.09 6.89 -31.80
C TYR A 52 -14.70 5.50 -31.56
N GLY A 53 -15.74 5.19 -32.33
CA GLY A 53 -16.38 3.88 -32.37
C GLY A 53 -17.13 3.53 -31.08
N LEU A 54 -18.32 2.94 -31.22
CA LEU A 54 -18.86 2.14 -30.11
C LEU A 54 -17.88 0.99 -29.85
N THR A 55 -17.30 0.92 -28.64
CA THR A 55 -16.53 -0.25 -28.22
C THR A 55 -17.45 -1.46 -28.24
N GLN A 56 -17.17 -2.41 -29.12
CA GLN A 56 -17.89 -3.68 -29.16
C GLN A 56 -17.37 -4.59 -28.05
N THR A 57 -18.22 -5.45 -27.51
CA THR A 57 -17.87 -6.36 -26.42
C THR A 57 -18.37 -7.77 -26.69
N GLY A 58 -17.59 -8.80 -26.38
CA GLY A 58 -17.99 -10.20 -26.52
C GLY A 58 -16.82 -11.16 -26.26
N LEU A 59 -16.94 -12.42 -26.68
CA LEU A 59 -15.84 -13.39 -26.55
C LEU A 59 -14.75 -13.13 -27.60
N ALA A 60 -13.50 -13.53 -27.33
CA ALA A 60 -12.43 -13.42 -28.32
C ALA A 60 -12.74 -14.15 -29.65
N ALA A 61 -13.50 -15.26 -29.58
CA ALA A 61 -13.93 -16.03 -30.75
C ALA A 61 -15.04 -15.33 -31.57
N ASP A 62 -15.85 -14.46 -30.95
CA ASP A 62 -16.97 -13.77 -31.60
C ASP A 62 -16.55 -12.44 -32.23
N ARG A 63 -15.24 -12.17 -32.25
CA ARG A 63 -14.69 -10.93 -32.79
C ARG A 63 -14.92 -10.87 -34.30
N PRO A 64 -15.48 -9.77 -34.83
CA PRO A 64 -15.63 -9.59 -36.27
C PRO A 64 -14.28 -9.63 -37.00
N ALA A 65 -14.30 -9.98 -38.28
CA ALA A 65 -13.12 -9.84 -39.13
C ALA A 65 -12.61 -8.38 -39.12
N PRO A 66 -11.29 -8.17 -39.16
CA PRO A 66 -10.72 -6.84 -39.30
C PRO A 66 -11.14 -6.22 -40.64
N GLY A 67 -11.28 -4.90 -40.67
CA GLY A 67 -11.71 -4.19 -41.89
C GLY A 67 -12.14 -2.75 -41.68
N ILE A 68 -12.21 -2.27 -40.43
CA ILE A 68 -12.56 -0.88 -40.11
C ILE A 68 -11.49 -0.33 -39.18
N VAL A 69 -10.65 0.57 -39.69
CA VAL A 69 -9.59 1.21 -38.90
C VAL A 69 -10.20 1.94 -37.70
N ASP A 70 -9.52 1.90 -36.56
CA ASP A 70 -9.88 2.60 -35.31
C ASP A 70 -11.15 2.09 -34.60
N ARG A 71 -11.65 0.90 -34.96
CA ARG A 71 -12.69 0.21 -34.19
C ARG A 71 -12.06 -0.52 -33.00
N PHE A 72 -12.67 -0.40 -31.82
CA PHE A 72 -12.25 -1.13 -30.61
C PHE A 72 -13.16 -2.33 -30.32
N TYR A 73 -12.56 -3.42 -29.85
CA TYR A 73 -13.25 -4.60 -29.33
C TYR A 73 -12.69 -4.98 -27.97
N PHE A 74 -13.56 -5.22 -26.99
CA PHE A 74 -13.20 -5.75 -25.68
C PHE A 74 -13.64 -7.20 -25.56
N SER A 75 -12.66 -8.10 -25.51
CA SER A 75 -12.88 -9.53 -25.26
C SER A 75 -13.08 -9.76 -23.75
N THR A 76 -14.28 -10.19 -23.36
CA THR A 76 -14.67 -10.33 -21.93
C THR A 76 -14.08 -11.57 -21.26
N ASP A 77 -13.74 -12.60 -22.06
CA ASP A 77 -13.13 -13.85 -21.62
C ASP A 77 -11.62 -13.73 -21.43
N THR A 78 -10.94 -13.02 -22.34
CA THR A 78 -9.49 -12.79 -22.25
C THR A 78 -9.12 -11.50 -21.53
N LEU A 79 -10.10 -10.62 -21.28
CA LEU A 79 -9.94 -9.29 -20.71
C LEU A 79 -8.97 -8.42 -21.52
N VAL A 80 -9.04 -8.49 -22.85
CA VAL A 80 -8.17 -7.74 -23.78
C VAL A 80 -8.98 -6.71 -24.55
N VAL A 81 -8.45 -5.49 -24.66
CA VAL A 81 -8.92 -4.46 -25.60
C VAL A 81 -8.00 -4.47 -26.82
N GLU A 82 -8.58 -4.62 -27.99
CA GLU A 82 -7.88 -4.54 -29.28
C GLU A 82 -8.44 -3.43 -30.16
N ARG A 83 -7.57 -2.93 -31.04
CA ARG A 83 -7.88 -1.94 -32.07
C ARG A 83 -7.75 -2.59 -33.45
N ASP A 84 -8.75 -2.43 -34.29
CA ASP A 84 -8.72 -2.82 -35.69
C ASP A 84 -7.87 -1.82 -36.48
N THR A 85 -6.89 -2.35 -37.22
CA THR A 85 -5.98 -1.60 -38.10
C THR A 85 -6.48 -1.54 -39.54
N GLY A 86 -7.65 -2.11 -39.83
CA GLY A 86 -8.17 -2.34 -41.18
C GLY A 86 -7.72 -3.67 -41.80
N VAL A 87 -6.67 -4.29 -41.25
CA VAL A 87 -6.11 -5.56 -41.74
C VAL A 87 -5.94 -6.62 -40.63
N ALA A 88 -5.81 -6.18 -39.38
CA ALA A 88 -5.65 -7.03 -38.22
C ALA A 88 -6.16 -6.36 -36.95
N TRP A 89 -6.51 -7.17 -35.95
CA TRP A 89 -6.72 -6.70 -34.58
C TRP A 89 -5.38 -6.64 -33.84
N VAL A 90 -5.08 -5.50 -33.22
CA VAL A 90 -3.87 -5.28 -32.43
C VAL A 90 -4.25 -5.02 -30.99
N GLU A 91 -3.65 -5.75 -30.07
CA GLU A 91 -3.83 -5.55 -28.62
C GLU A 91 -3.32 -4.17 -28.18
N VAL A 92 -4.15 -3.42 -27.45
CA VAL A 92 -3.84 -2.09 -26.93
C VAL A 92 -3.78 -2.08 -25.40
N VAL A 93 -4.67 -2.83 -24.75
CA VAL A 93 -4.74 -2.96 -23.29
C VAL A 93 -5.10 -4.38 -22.92
N ARG A 94 -4.55 -4.89 -21.81
CA ARG A 94 -4.94 -6.16 -21.21
C ARG A 94 -5.22 -5.96 -19.72
N GLY A 95 -6.32 -6.53 -19.23
CA GLY A 95 -6.74 -6.41 -17.83
C GLY A 95 -5.74 -7.05 -16.87
N GLU A 96 -5.54 -6.40 -15.71
CA GLU A 96 -4.54 -6.75 -14.69
C GLU A 96 -4.66 -8.17 -14.12
N MET A 97 -5.78 -8.87 -14.32
CA MET A 97 -5.92 -10.30 -13.98
C MET A 97 -5.01 -11.21 -14.81
N ALA A 98 -4.49 -10.73 -15.94
CA ALA A 98 -3.41 -11.37 -16.68
C ALA A 98 -2.04 -10.86 -16.20
N ILE A 99 -1.83 -10.78 -14.87
CA ILE A 99 -0.49 -10.74 -14.26
C ILE A 99 0.34 -11.75 -15.03
N ARG A 100 1.36 -11.27 -15.74
CA ARG A 100 2.03 -12.05 -16.77
C ARG A 100 2.54 -13.32 -16.10
N LEU A 101 2.09 -14.49 -16.55
CA LEU A 101 2.72 -15.74 -16.17
C LEU A 101 4.24 -15.66 -16.44
N ALA A 102 4.64 -14.87 -17.43
CA ALA A 102 6.03 -14.48 -17.69
C ALA A 102 6.70 -13.68 -16.55
N GLN A 103 6.01 -12.78 -15.84
CA GLN A 103 6.54 -12.06 -14.68
C GLN A 103 6.62 -12.93 -13.41
N LEU A 104 5.71 -13.90 -13.25
CA LEU A 104 5.87 -14.92 -12.21
C LEU A 104 7.01 -15.90 -12.55
N ALA A 105 7.16 -16.26 -13.82
CA ALA A 105 8.26 -17.10 -14.29
C ALA A 105 9.63 -16.41 -14.11
N GLU A 106 9.70 -15.08 -14.32
CA GLU A 106 10.90 -14.27 -14.05
C GLU A 106 11.27 -14.21 -12.56
N ARG A 107 10.33 -14.53 -11.66
CA ARG A 107 10.55 -14.58 -10.21
C ARG A 107 10.77 -15.99 -9.66
N ALA A 108 10.95 -16.98 -10.52
CA ALA A 108 11.33 -18.32 -10.10
C ALA A 108 12.74 -18.28 -9.49
N HIS A 109 13.03 -19.03 -8.42
CA HIS A 109 14.39 -19.10 -7.84
C HIS A 109 15.47 -19.51 -8.85
N GLY A 110 15.10 -20.16 -9.95
CA GLY A 110 16.00 -20.48 -11.05
C GLY A 110 16.36 -19.31 -11.98
N SER A 111 15.71 -18.15 -11.86
CA SER A 111 16.05 -16.92 -12.62
C SER A 111 17.18 -16.11 -11.98
N LEU A 112 17.66 -16.52 -10.80
CA LEU A 112 18.85 -15.97 -10.15
C LEU A 112 20.15 -16.46 -10.83
N THR A 113 20.15 -16.62 -12.15
CA THR A 113 21.33 -17.08 -12.92
C THR A 113 22.46 -16.06 -12.95
N ASP A 114 22.12 -14.79 -12.73
CA ASP A 114 23.08 -13.67 -12.74
C ASP A 114 23.68 -13.39 -11.36
N ILE A 115 23.30 -14.17 -10.34
CA ILE A 115 23.92 -14.11 -9.02
C ILE A 115 25.17 -14.97 -9.03
N THR A 116 26.33 -14.31 -9.04
CA THR A 116 27.62 -14.98 -8.97
C THR A 116 27.91 -15.46 -7.55
N PRO A 117 28.80 -16.46 -7.36
CA PRO A 117 29.27 -16.86 -6.03
C PRO A 117 29.82 -15.70 -5.21
N ASP A 118 30.40 -14.67 -5.84
CA ASP A 118 30.95 -13.49 -5.16
C ASP A 118 29.86 -12.52 -4.64
N GLN A 119 28.66 -12.57 -5.23
CA GLN A 119 27.49 -11.81 -4.77
C GLN A 119 26.72 -12.52 -3.65
N HIS A 120 27.02 -13.80 -3.42
CA HIS A 120 26.54 -14.55 -2.28
C HIS A 120 27.60 -14.46 -1.17
N HIS A 121 27.30 -13.82 -0.05
CA HIS A 121 28.23 -13.81 1.08
C HIS A 121 28.70 -15.24 1.39
N VAL A 122 30.00 -15.41 1.60
CA VAL A 122 30.55 -16.71 1.99
C VAL A 122 29.85 -17.13 3.27
N LYS A 123 29.17 -18.28 3.22
CA LYS A 123 28.57 -18.86 4.42
C LYS A 123 29.72 -19.20 5.37
N TYR A 124 29.59 -18.80 6.64
CA TYR A 124 30.52 -19.26 7.66
C TYR A 124 30.64 -20.78 7.58
N THR A 125 31.88 -21.26 7.55
CA THR A 125 32.16 -22.67 7.76
C THR A 125 31.79 -23.05 9.19
N ASP A 126 31.43 -24.31 9.41
CA ASP A 126 31.15 -24.80 10.77
C ASP A 126 32.35 -24.59 11.71
N ALA A 127 33.57 -24.64 11.16
CA ALA A 127 34.80 -24.37 11.90
C ALA A 127 34.92 -22.89 12.33
N GLU A 128 34.60 -21.94 11.46
CA GLU A 128 34.59 -20.51 11.80
C GLU A 128 33.53 -20.20 12.85
N ALA A 129 32.34 -20.77 12.72
CA ALA A 129 31.26 -20.61 13.70
C ALA A 129 31.65 -21.18 15.08
N GLN A 130 32.28 -22.36 15.11
CA GLN A 130 32.77 -22.97 16.34
C GLN A 130 33.91 -22.16 16.97
N ALA A 131 34.84 -21.62 16.17
CA ALA A 131 35.92 -20.77 16.67
C ALA A 131 35.38 -19.49 17.32
N GLN A 132 34.38 -18.84 16.70
CA GLN A 132 33.71 -17.68 17.28
C GLN A 132 32.98 -18.03 18.58
N ALA A 133 32.28 -19.16 18.62
CA ALA A 133 31.60 -19.62 19.84
C ALA A 133 32.58 -19.90 20.98
N ALA A 134 33.72 -20.56 20.69
CA ALA A 134 34.76 -20.84 21.67
C ALA A 134 35.39 -19.54 22.22
N ALA A 135 35.71 -18.59 21.35
CA ALA A 135 36.22 -17.28 21.75
C ALA A 135 35.22 -16.54 22.66
N LEU A 136 33.93 -16.59 22.32
CA LEU A 136 32.87 -15.95 23.10
C LEU A 136 32.72 -16.59 24.49
N ILE A 137 32.82 -17.91 24.60
CA ILE A 137 32.78 -18.62 25.90
C ILE A 137 33.96 -18.20 26.79
N ILE A 138 35.16 -18.10 26.22
CA ILE A 138 36.36 -17.68 26.96
C ILE A 138 36.21 -16.24 27.49
N ILE A 139 35.71 -15.33 26.65
CA ILE A 139 35.50 -13.93 27.04
C ILE A 139 34.46 -13.86 28.18
N HIS A 140 33.34 -14.58 28.06
CA HIS A 140 32.33 -14.61 29.12
C HIS A 140 32.88 -15.15 30.44
N ALA A 141 33.69 -16.22 30.40
CA ALA A 141 34.32 -16.77 31.60
C ALA A 141 35.28 -15.77 32.25
N ALA A 142 36.09 -15.07 31.45
CA ALA A 142 37.02 -14.06 31.94
C ALA A 142 36.30 -12.85 32.57
N VAL A 143 35.22 -12.37 31.94
CA VAL A 143 34.39 -11.28 32.46
C VAL A 143 33.72 -11.69 33.77
N ALA A 144 33.18 -12.91 33.86
CA ALA A 144 32.59 -13.43 35.08
C ALA A 144 33.62 -13.48 36.22
N ALA A 145 34.82 -14.02 35.96
CA ALA A 145 35.89 -14.08 36.95
C ALA A 145 36.31 -12.69 37.45
N ALA A 146 36.45 -11.71 36.54
CA ALA A 146 36.78 -10.33 36.89
C ALA A 146 35.67 -9.69 37.77
N HIS A 147 34.40 -9.92 37.42
CA HIS A 147 33.28 -9.41 38.19
C HIS A 147 33.22 -10.03 39.60
N HIS A 148 33.43 -11.35 39.72
CA HIS A 148 33.51 -12.00 41.02
C HIS A 148 34.66 -11.46 41.88
N ALA A 149 35.84 -11.24 41.30
CA ALA A 149 36.99 -10.66 42.00
C ALA A 149 36.69 -9.25 42.50
N ALA A 150 36.08 -8.40 41.67
CA ALA A 150 35.70 -7.04 42.03
C ALA A 150 34.67 -7.03 43.19
N ASN A 151 33.65 -7.89 43.13
CA ASN A 151 32.65 -7.99 44.18
C ASN A 151 33.25 -8.46 45.50
N ASN A 152 34.15 -9.45 45.47
CA ASN A 152 34.84 -9.91 46.67
C ASN A 152 35.70 -8.81 47.29
N ALA A 153 36.45 -8.05 46.48
CA ALA A 153 37.25 -6.92 46.96
C ALA A 153 36.38 -5.82 47.61
N ALA A 154 35.24 -5.51 46.99
CA ALA A 154 34.27 -4.54 47.53
C ALA A 154 33.69 -5.03 48.88
N ASN A 155 33.30 -6.30 48.96
CA ASN A 155 32.77 -6.91 50.18
C ASN A 155 33.81 -6.93 51.30
N CYS A 156 35.06 -7.29 51.02
CA CYS A 156 36.16 -7.27 52.00
C CYS A 156 36.40 -5.85 52.53
N LYS A 157 36.38 -4.82 51.67
CA LYS A 157 36.53 -3.42 52.09
C LYS A 157 35.39 -2.96 52.99
N ALA A 158 34.15 -3.34 52.67
CA ALA A 158 32.98 -3.02 53.47
C ALA A 158 33.05 -3.69 54.86
N LEU A 159 33.42 -4.98 54.91
CA LEU A 159 33.59 -5.71 56.17
C LEU A 159 34.68 -5.10 57.05
N ALA A 160 35.84 -4.77 56.48
CA ALA A 160 36.93 -4.13 57.21
C ALA A 160 36.54 -2.74 57.77
N ALA A 161 35.74 -1.98 57.03
CA ALA A 161 35.24 -0.68 57.51
C ALA A 161 34.26 -0.82 58.69
N VAL A 162 33.40 -1.84 58.65
CA VAL A 162 32.46 -2.16 59.75
C VAL A 162 33.23 -2.60 61.00
N ASP A 163 34.22 -3.48 60.84
CA ASP A 163 35.04 -3.98 61.95
C ASP A 163 35.81 -2.85 62.64
N LEU A 164 36.48 -1.99 61.86
CA LEU A 164 37.21 -0.83 62.42
C LEU A 164 36.28 0.12 63.19
N LYS A 165 35.10 0.43 62.64
CA LYS A 165 34.12 1.30 63.31
C LYS A 165 33.64 0.69 64.63
N THR A 166 33.42 -0.63 64.63
CA THR A 166 32.94 -1.37 65.81
C THR A 166 34.01 -1.42 66.89
N TRP A 167 35.26 -1.70 66.50
CA TRP A 167 36.41 -1.69 67.41
C TRP A 167 36.64 -0.30 68.04
N LEU A 168 36.62 0.77 67.23
CA LEU A 168 36.77 2.15 67.73
C LEU A 168 35.65 2.52 68.72
N ALA A 169 34.41 2.14 68.45
CA ALA A 169 33.30 2.36 69.36
C ALA A 169 33.49 1.62 70.70
N ALA A 170 33.97 0.37 70.66
CA ALA A 170 34.24 -0.42 71.86
C ALA A 170 35.40 0.18 72.70
N VAL A 171 36.46 0.64 72.05
CA VAL A 171 37.59 1.31 72.71
C VAL A 171 37.15 2.62 73.36
N GLY A 172 36.38 3.45 72.65
CA GLY A 172 35.81 4.69 73.18
C GLY A 172 34.93 4.44 74.42
N ALA A 173 34.03 3.47 74.34
CA ALA A 173 33.17 3.09 75.47
C ALA A 173 33.95 2.52 76.68
N ASN A 174 35.13 1.93 76.45
CA ASN A 174 35.99 1.47 77.54
C ASN A 174 36.71 2.65 78.21
N LEU A 175 37.28 3.57 77.43
CA LEU A 175 37.90 4.80 77.93
C LEU A 175 36.94 5.64 78.78
N GLU A 176 35.71 5.81 78.32
CA GLU A 176 34.66 6.52 79.07
C GLU A 176 34.27 5.82 80.39
N ARG A 177 34.35 4.49 80.44
CA ARG A 177 34.11 3.74 81.69
C ARG A 177 35.26 3.89 82.66
N THR A 178 36.50 3.82 82.18
CA THR A 178 37.69 4.00 83.03
C THR A 178 37.75 5.40 83.62
N SER A 179 37.48 6.44 82.82
CA SER A 179 37.51 7.83 83.31
C SER A 179 36.45 8.13 84.36
N ARG A 180 35.27 7.49 84.30
CA ARG A 180 34.25 7.59 85.35
C ARG A 180 34.57 6.82 86.63
N ALA A 181 35.40 5.78 86.55
CA ALA A 181 35.78 4.98 87.71
C ALA A 181 36.88 5.64 88.56
N GLU A 182 37.64 6.56 87.97
CA GLU A 182 38.75 7.29 88.60
C GLU A 182 38.36 8.67 89.15
N ALA A 183 37.13 9.13 88.88
CA ALA A 183 36.57 10.41 89.34
C ALA A 183 35.65 10.21 90.55
#